data_AF-A0A7S3P6T6-F1
#
_entry.id   AF-A0A7S3P6T6-F1
#
_cell.length_a   1.000
_cell.length_b   1.000
_cell.length_c   1.000
_cell.angle_alpha   90.00
_cell.angle_beta   90.00
_cell.angle_gamma   90.00
#
_symmetry.space_group_name_H-M   'P 1'
#
loop_
_entity.id
_entity.type
_entity.pdbx_description
1 polymer ?
#
loop_
_entity_poly.entity_id
_entity_poly.type
_entity_poly.pdbx_seq_one_letter_code
_entity_poly.pdbx_strand_id
1 'polypeptide(L)'
;MYEAYREIRANYYNKTRFSTSWKVLNVKDGVEVAILEHEEDLNCPYVRMQAVLPVPVEECWDFLRVDNWHWSMPKMDPFYEGVSVHGNFSHPAVGVLLCRKRVKRIFTFGKRDLVFLSVTENEPLADGTWVSGTVSVHVSELPRQPGYTRAFQDSVAFYKPIV
;
A
#
# COMPACT_ATOMS: atom_id res chain seq x y z
N MET A 1 17.26 -7.33 2.25
CA MET A 1 16.05 -6.62 1.78
C MET A 1 14.80 -7.49 1.93
N TYR A 2 14.78 -8.72 1.39
CA TYR A 2 13.63 -9.62 1.57
C TYR A 2 13.34 -9.99 3.03
N GLU A 3 14.37 -10.26 3.85
CA GLU A 3 14.19 -10.54 5.29
C GLU A 3 13.57 -9.37 6.04
N ALA A 4 14.08 -8.15 5.84
CA ALA A 4 13.51 -6.94 6.42
C ALA A 4 12.03 -6.75 6.02
N TYR A 5 11.67 -7.04 4.76
CA TYR A 5 10.27 -7.05 4.33
C TYR A 5 9.44 -8.08 5.12
N ARG A 6 9.95 -9.31 5.31
CA ARG A 6 9.26 -10.34 6.09
C ARG A 6 9.07 -9.93 7.54
N GLU A 7 10.07 -9.31 8.16
CA GLU A 7 9.99 -8.82 9.54
C GLU A 7 8.97 -7.69 9.68
N ILE A 8 9.00 -6.69 8.80
CA ILE A 8 8.04 -5.58 8.79
C ILE A 8 6.63 -6.11 8.56
N ARG A 9 6.47 -7.02 7.60
CA ARG A 9 5.18 -7.69 7.36
C ARG A 9 4.71 -8.43 8.60
N ALA A 10 5.55 -9.26 9.22
CA ALA A 10 5.16 -10.01 10.42
C ALA A 10 4.78 -9.09 11.59
N ASN A 11 5.55 -8.02 11.82
CA ASN A 11 5.24 -7.01 12.84
C ASN A 11 3.89 -6.33 12.56
N TYR A 12 3.71 -5.84 11.33
CA TYR A 12 2.46 -5.20 10.90
C TYR A 12 1.26 -6.13 11.07
N TYR A 13 1.38 -7.40 10.67
CA TYR A 13 0.33 -8.40 10.85
C TYR A 13 0.01 -8.64 12.32
N ASN A 14 1.02 -8.74 13.18
CA ASN A 14 0.81 -8.98 14.61
C ASN A 14 0.02 -7.83 15.24
N LYS A 15 0.34 -6.59 14.89
CA LYS A 15 -0.36 -5.38 15.38
C LYS A 15 -1.78 -5.24 14.85
N THR A 16 -2.02 -5.63 13.59
CA THR A 16 -3.29 -5.32 12.89
C THR A 16 -4.28 -6.48 12.85
N ARG A 17 -3.81 -7.72 12.63
CA ARG A 17 -4.68 -8.87 12.32
C ARG A 17 -5.36 -9.44 13.57
N PHE A 18 -4.65 -9.46 14.69
CA PHE A 18 -5.16 -10.04 15.94
C PHE A 18 -5.81 -9.01 16.85
N SER A 19 -5.80 -7.74 16.46
CA SER A 19 -6.49 -6.70 17.21
C SER A 19 -8.01 -6.83 17.05
N THR A 20 -8.72 -6.87 18.16
CA THR A 20 -10.19 -6.85 18.21
C THR A 20 -10.75 -5.42 18.29
N SER A 21 -9.87 -4.42 18.40
CA SER A 21 -10.22 -3.02 18.69
C SER A 21 -10.47 -2.17 17.44
N TRP A 22 -10.73 -2.78 16.29
CA TRP A 22 -11.04 -2.04 15.06
C TRP A 22 -12.35 -1.27 15.21
N LYS A 23 -12.28 0.05 15.05
CA LYS A 23 -13.45 0.93 15.03
C LYS A 23 -13.86 1.18 13.58
N VAL A 24 -15.04 0.70 13.19
CA VAL A 24 -15.63 1.03 11.90
C VAL A 24 -15.93 2.53 11.85
N LEU A 25 -15.38 3.21 10.85
CA LEU A 25 -15.59 4.64 10.61
C LEU A 25 -16.74 4.89 9.62
N ASN A 26 -16.82 4.05 8.59
CA ASN A 26 -17.84 4.20 7.55
C ASN A 26 -18.09 2.87 6.84
N VAL A 27 -19.33 2.66 6.41
CA VAL A 27 -19.73 1.57 5.52
C VAL A 27 -20.60 2.17 4.42
N LYS A 28 -20.14 2.12 3.18
CA LYS A 28 -20.87 2.68 2.04
C LYS A 28 -20.52 1.95 0.76
N ASP A 29 -21.53 1.69 -0.08
CA ASP A 29 -21.37 1.11 -1.42
C ASP A 29 -20.55 -0.21 -1.42
N GLY A 30 -20.73 -1.05 -0.39
CA GLY A 30 -20.01 -2.32 -0.24
C GLY A 30 -18.55 -2.17 0.24
N VAL A 31 -18.14 -0.96 0.63
CA VAL A 31 -16.82 -0.65 1.20
C VAL A 31 -16.95 -0.37 2.70
N GLU A 32 -16.22 -1.12 3.52
CA GLU A 32 -16.01 -0.85 4.94
C GLU A 32 -14.65 -0.19 5.15
N VAL A 33 -14.63 0.92 5.90
CA VAL A 33 -13.40 1.57 6.38
C VAL A 33 -13.40 1.52 7.90
N ALA A 34 -12.32 0.97 8.46
CA ALA A 34 -12.10 0.90 9.89
C ALA A 34 -10.73 1.47 10.27
N ILE A 35 -10.61 1.93 11.52
CA ILE A 35 -9.38 2.45 12.08
C ILE A 35 -9.00 1.68 13.35
N LEU A 36 -7.70 1.52 13.56
CA LEU A 36 -7.13 0.97 14.78
C LEU A 36 -6.06 1.93 15.30
N GLU A 37 -6.25 2.42 16.52
CA GLU A 37 -5.25 3.17 17.26
C GLU A 37 -4.51 2.17 18.16
N HIS A 38 -3.21 1.96 17.89
CA HIS A 38 -2.38 1.04 18.66
C HIS A 38 -1.58 1.82 19.72
N GLU A 39 -1.48 1.28 20.94
CA GLU A 39 -0.84 1.99 22.07
C GLU A 39 0.63 2.32 21.82
N GLU A 40 1.33 1.46 21.05
CA GLU A 40 2.74 1.70 20.66
C GLU A 40 2.89 2.76 19.56
N ASP A 41 1.83 3.05 18.80
CA ASP A 41 1.87 3.87 17.58
C ASP A 41 0.83 5.01 17.60
N LEU A 42 0.82 5.78 18.70
CA LEU A 42 -0.20 6.81 18.98
C LEU A 42 -0.39 7.87 17.87
N ASN A 43 0.65 8.14 17.08
CA ASN A 43 0.62 9.14 16.01
C ASN A 43 0.38 8.54 14.61
N CYS A 44 0.24 7.22 14.51
CA CYS A 44 0.12 6.52 13.23
C CYS A 44 -1.00 5.47 13.32
N PRO A 45 -2.26 5.88 13.16
CA PRO A 45 -3.37 4.94 13.18
C PRO A 45 -3.29 4.01 11.97
N TYR A 46 -3.67 2.75 12.20
CA TYR A 46 -3.82 1.78 11.14
C TYR A 46 -5.19 1.93 10.51
N VAL A 47 -5.24 1.95 9.19
CA VAL A 47 -6.49 2.04 8.43
C VAL A 47 -6.69 0.72 7.68
N ARG A 48 -7.88 0.14 7.81
CA ARG A 48 -8.32 -1.03 7.06
C ARG A 48 -9.46 -0.63 6.13
N MET A 49 -9.34 -1.00 4.87
CA MET A 49 -10.42 -0.91 3.90
C MET A 49 -10.73 -2.30 3.38
N GLN A 50 -12.00 -2.67 3.36
CA GLN A 50 -12.50 -3.93 2.81
C GLN A 50 -13.59 -3.64 1.80
N ALA A 51 -13.55 -4.30 0.66
CA ALA A 51 -14.53 -4.14 -0.40
C ALA A 51 -14.71 -5.46 -1.16
N VAL A 52 -15.94 -5.68 -1.64
CA VAL A 52 -16.23 -6.72 -2.64
C VAL A 52 -16.31 -6.05 -4.01
N LEU A 53 -15.40 -6.44 -4.91
CA LEU A 53 -15.34 -5.88 -6.26
C LEU A 53 -15.95 -6.87 -7.26
N PRO A 54 -16.78 -6.41 -8.21
CA PRO A 54 -17.51 -7.29 -9.14
C PRO A 54 -16.62 -7.70 -10.34
N VAL A 55 -15.36 -8.04 -10.09
CA VAL A 55 -14.38 -8.45 -11.11
C VAL A 55 -13.53 -9.61 -10.57
N PRO A 56 -12.92 -10.44 -11.45
CA PRO A 56 -11.95 -11.45 -11.03
C PRO A 56 -10.77 -10.83 -10.26
N VAL A 57 -10.16 -11.65 -9.41
CA VAL A 57 -9.02 -11.22 -8.57
C VAL A 57 -7.86 -10.75 -9.42
N GLU A 58 -7.57 -11.43 -10.52
CA GLU A 58 -6.50 -11.13 -11.45
C GLU A 58 -6.69 -9.77 -12.12
N GLU A 59 -7.92 -9.42 -12.47
CA GLU A 59 -8.26 -8.12 -13.08
C GLU A 59 -8.09 -6.98 -12.06
N CYS A 60 -8.59 -7.18 -10.83
CA CYS A 60 -8.41 -6.21 -9.74
C CYS A 60 -6.93 -6.01 -9.41
N TRP A 61 -6.19 -7.12 -9.33
CA TRP A 61 -4.76 -7.13 -9.08
C TRP A 61 -3.98 -6.38 -10.16
N ASP A 62 -4.23 -6.70 -11.44
CA ASP A 62 -3.57 -6.04 -12.56
C ASP A 62 -3.87 -4.54 -12.55
N PHE A 63 -5.13 -4.14 -12.33
CA PHE A 63 -5.52 -2.74 -12.22
C PHE A 63 -4.74 -1.97 -11.14
N LEU A 64 -4.49 -2.62 -9.99
CA LEU A 64 -3.86 -2.01 -8.82
C LEU A 64 -2.33 -2.23 -8.75
N ARG A 65 -1.74 -2.98 -9.68
CA ARG A 65 -0.28 -3.14 -9.76
C ARG A 65 0.40 -1.79 -10.06
N VAL A 66 1.52 -1.52 -9.40
CA VAL A 66 2.22 -0.21 -9.50
C VAL A 66 2.58 0.16 -10.94
N ASP A 67 2.96 -0.81 -11.77
CA ASP A 67 3.28 -0.57 -13.19
C ASP A 67 2.09 0.04 -13.96
N ASN A 68 0.86 -0.22 -13.51
CA ASN A 68 -0.38 0.26 -14.11
C ASN A 68 -0.90 1.56 -13.49
N TRP A 69 -0.29 2.06 -12.41
CA TRP A 69 -0.75 3.27 -11.71
C TRP A 69 -0.73 4.53 -12.57
N HIS A 70 0.06 4.59 -13.63
CA HIS A 70 0.08 5.73 -14.54
C HIS A 70 -1.28 5.96 -15.22
N TRP A 71 -2.07 4.90 -15.46
CA TRP A 71 -3.42 5.01 -16.04
C TRP A 71 -4.54 4.69 -15.05
N SER A 72 -4.28 3.87 -14.01
CA SER A 72 -5.31 3.42 -13.07
C SER A 72 -5.56 4.42 -11.94
N MET A 73 -4.51 4.92 -11.29
CA MET A 73 -4.63 5.85 -10.15
C MET A 73 -5.29 7.19 -10.48
N PRO A 74 -5.10 7.82 -11.66
CA PRO A 74 -5.83 9.05 -12.00
C PRO A 74 -7.35 8.91 -11.97
N LYS A 75 -7.90 7.69 -12.11
CA LYS A 75 -9.34 7.41 -12.06
C LYS A 75 -9.86 7.23 -10.63
N MET A 76 -8.99 6.86 -9.69
CA MET A 76 -9.36 6.51 -8.31
C MET A 76 -8.97 7.57 -7.28
N ASP A 77 -7.79 8.19 -7.45
CA ASP A 77 -7.19 9.09 -6.49
C ASP A 77 -7.08 10.49 -7.13
N PRO A 78 -8.01 11.42 -6.81
CA PRO A 78 -7.97 12.77 -7.39
C PRO A 78 -6.70 13.55 -7.00
N PHE A 79 -6.02 13.13 -5.95
CA PHE A 79 -4.78 13.72 -5.45
C PHE A 79 -3.53 13.08 -6.06
N TYR A 80 -3.67 12.02 -6.86
CA TYR A 80 -2.55 11.41 -7.56
C TYR A 80 -1.89 12.40 -8.54
N GLU A 81 -0.57 12.55 -8.43
CA GLU A 81 0.24 13.35 -9.38
C GLU A 81 1.10 12.45 -10.28
N GLY A 82 1.54 11.29 -9.79
CA GLY A 82 2.33 10.33 -10.57
C GLY A 82 3.13 9.38 -9.71
N VAL A 83 3.59 8.29 -10.34
CA VAL A 83 4.59 7.36 -9.79
C VAL A 83 5.76 7.23 -10.77
N SER A 84 6.98 7.11 -10.26
CA SER A 84 8.17 6.76 -11.04
C SER A 84 8.91 5.58 -10.41
N VAL A 85 9.35 4.65 -11.24
CA VAL A 85 10.15 3.48 -10.84
C VAL A 85 11.62 3.83 -10.98
N HIS A 86 12.41 3.52 -9.95
CA HIS A 86 13.83 3.86 -9.84
C HIS A 86 14.73 2.63 -9.65
N GLY A 87 14.15 1.46 -9.43
CA GLY A 87 14.88 0.20 -9.33
C GLY A 87 13.94 -0.99 -9.40
N ASN A 88 14.44 -2.09 -9.95
CA ASN A 88 13.75 -3.37 -9.98
C ASN A 88 14.70 -4.43 -9.40
N PHE A 89 14.27 -5.08 -8.32
CA PHE A 89 15.03 -6.10 -7.63
C PHE A 89 14.25 -7.40 -7.69
N SER A 90 14.91 -8.44 -8.20
CA SER A 90 14.33 -9.77 -8.31
C SER A 90 14.71 -10.61 -7.10
N HIS A 91 13.72 -11.24 -6.48
CA HIS A 91 13.91 -12.32 -5.52
C HIS A 91 13.04 -13.52 -5.99
N PRO A 92 13.48 -14.79 -5.79
CA PRO A 92 12.70 -15.93 -6.28
C PRO A 92 11.24 -15.95 -5.84
N ALA A 93 10.96 -15.48 -4.62
CA ALA A 93 9.61 -15.45 -4.05
C ALA A 93 8.81 -14.16 -4.34
N VAL A 94 9.48 -13.03 -4.61
CA VAL A 94 8.82 -11.73 -4.71
C VAL A 94 9.47 -10.81 -5.75
N GLY A 95 8.65 -10.04 -6.44
CA GLY A 95 9.07 -8.86 -7.20
C GLY A 95 9.16 -7.64 -6.29
N VAL A 96 10.23 -6.86 -6.42
CA VAL A 96 10.41 -5.63 -5.64
C VAL A 96 10.75 -4.46 -6.55
N LEU A 97 9.95 -3.40 -6.50
CA LEU A 97 10.17 -2.16 -7.23
C LEU A 97 10.47 -1.03 -6.26
N LEU A 98 11.55 -0.27 -6.46
CA LEU A 98 11.76 0.99 -5.78
C LEU A 98 11.02 2.09 -6.51
N CYS A 99 10.08 2.73 -5.83
CA CYS A 99 9.14 3.67 -6.42
C CYS A 99 9.17 5.01 -5.68
N ARG A 100 8.86 6.07 -6.42
CA ARG A 100 8.49 7.38 -5.87
C ARG A 100 7.07 7.73 -6.30
N LYS A 101 6.15 7.92 -5.34
CA LYS A 101 4.80 8.47 -5.59
C LYS A 101 4.77 9.95 -5.22
N ARG A 102 4.06 10.75 -6.00
CA ARG A 102 3.75 12.16 -5.70
C ARG A 102 2.26 12.37 -5.56
N VAL A 103 1.90 13.19 -4.59
CA VAL A 103 0.52 13.54 -4.26
C VAL A 103 0.37 15.06 -4.24
N LYS A 104 -0.73 15.54 -4.83
CA LYS A 104 -1.15 16.95 -4.84
C LYS A 104 -1.41 17.43 -3.41
N ARG A 105 -1.55 18.75 -3.28
CA ARG A 105 -1.97 19.40 -2.03
C ARG A 105 -3.38 18.94 -1.65
N ILE A 106 -3.60 18.62 -0.38
CA ILE A 106 -4.92 18.31 0.17
C ILE A 106 -5.29 19.47 1.12
N PHE A 107 -6.15 20.39 0.66
CA PHE A 107 -6.54 21.59 1.40
C PHE A 107 -5.34 22.36 1.99
N THR A 108 -5.21 22.40 3.31
CA THR A 108 -4.12 23.06 4.05
C THR A 108 -2.85 22.22 4.12
N PHE A 109 -2.92 20.92 3.83
CA PHE A 109 -1.78 20.01 3.84
C PHE A 109 -0.99 20.10 2.53
N GLY A 110 0.28 20.49 2.62
CA GLY A 110 1.18 20.59 1.48
C GLY A 110 1.35 19.29 0.69
N LYS A 111 1.96 19.40 -0.49
CA LYS A 111 2.23 18.24 -1.36
C LYS A 111 3.07 17.18 -0.65
N ARG A 112 2.89 15.91 -1.00
CA ARG A 112 3.62 14.78 -0.41
C ARG A 112 4.39 13.99 -1.46
N ASP A 113 5.65 13.68 -1.16
CA ASP A 113 6.43 12.67 -1.89
C ASP A 113 6.60 11.45 -0.99
N LEU A 114 6.47 10.26 -1.57
CA LEU A 114 6.69 8.99 -0.89
C LEU A 114 7.75 8.23 -1.67
N VAL A 115 8.73 7.67 -0.96
CA VAL A 115 9.71 6.74 -1.52
C VAL A 115 9.54 5.42 -0.81
N PHE A 116 9.25 4.37 -1.57
CA PHE A 116 8.85 3.07 -1.01
C PHE A 116 9.28 1.93 -1.93
N LEU A 117 9.43 0.75 -1.34
CA LEU A 117 9.49 -0.51 -2.05
C LEU A 117 8.06 -1.03 -2.24
N SER A 118 7.64 -1.26 -3.49
CA SER A 118 6.46 -2.06 -3.81
C SER A 118 6.89 -3.52 -3.88
N VAL A 119 6.29 -4.35 -3.04
CA VAL A 119 6.58 -5.78 -2.96
C VAL A 119 5.36 -6.55 -3.40
N THR A 120 5.58 -7.50 -4.28
CA THR A 120 4.54 -8.33 -4.89
C THR A 120 4.96 -9.80 -4.78
N GLU A 121 4.09 -10.65 -4.24
CA GLU A 121 4.30 -12.10 -4.33
C GLU A 121 4.20 -12.56 -5.79
N ASN A 122 5.13 -13.40 -6.23
CA ASN A 122 5.18 -13.85 -7.63
C ASN A 122 4.04 -14.83 -7.97
N GLU A 123 3.52 -15.52 -6.97
CA GLU A 123 2.46 -16.53 -7.08
C GLU A 123 1.40 -16.26 -6.02
N PRO A 124 0.12 -16.61 -6.27
CA PRO A 124 -0.93 -16.52 -5.27
C PRO A 124 -0.72 -17.56 -4.15
N LEU A 125 -1.33 -17.30 -3.00
CA LEU A 125 -1.43 -18.26 -1.90
C LEU A 125 -2.25 -19.49 -2.33
N ALA A 126 -2.17 -20.58 -1.55
CA ALA A 126 -2.87 -21.82 -1.83
C ALA A 126 -4.41 -21.68 -1.93
N ASP A 127 -4.99 -20.62 -1.34
CA ASP A 127 -6.41 -20.28 -1.44
C ASP A 127 -6.75 -19.33 -2.60
N GLY A 128 -5.79 -19.05 -3.49
CA GLY A 128 -5.93 -18.13 -4.62
C GLY A 128 -5.75 -16.65 -4.25
N THR A 129 -5.40 -16.33 -3.00
CA THR A 129 -5.21 -14.93 -2.58
C THR A 129 -3.91 -14.36 -3.14
N TRP A 130 -3.98 -13.20 -3.81
CA TRP A 130 -2.79 -12.42 -4.15
C TRP A 130 -2.44 -11.44 -3.03
N VAL A 131 -1.14 -11.21 -2.82
CA VAL A 131 -0.64 -10.31 -1.77
C VAL A 131 0.36 -9.33 -2.36
N SER A 132 0.15 -8.05 -2.07
CA SER A 132 1.15 -7.00 -2.28
C SER A 132 1.31 -6.16 -1.03
N GLY A 133 2.40 -5.41 -0.97
CA GLY A 133 2.60 -4.41 0.07
C GLY A 133 3.53 -3.31 -0.36
N THR A 134 3.50 -2.22 0.40
CA THR A 134 4.45 -1.12 0.26
C THR A 134 5.17 -0.92 1.58
N VAL A 135 6.48 -0.66 1.50
CA VAL A 135 7.29 -0.30 2.67
C VAL A 135 8.08 0.95 2.34
N SER A 136 7.90 1.98 3.15
CA SER A 136 8.60 3.25 3.01
C SER A 136 10.09 3.06 3.28
N VAL A 137 10.92 3.65 2.43
CA VAL A 137 12.37 3.54 2.56
C VAL A 137 13.05 4.88 2.40
N HIS A 138 14.22 5.00 3.04
CA HIS A 138 15.13 6.12 2.82
C HIS A 138 16.26 5.65 1.91
N VAL A 139 16.45 6.38 0.81
CA VAL A 139 17.46 6.10 -0.21
C VAL A 139 18.14 7.42 -0.54
N SER A 140 19.47 7.49 -0.38
CA SER A 140 20.27 8.71 -0.54
C SER A 140 20.13 9.32 -1.93
N GLU A 141 20.00 8.46 -2.94
CA GLU A 141 19.88 8.81 -4.37
C GLU A 141 18.49 9.38 -4.70
N LEU A 142 17.51 9.22 -3.81
CA LEU A 142 16.14 9.72 -3.95
C LEU A 142 15.80 10.71 -2.83
N PRO A 143 16.51 11.86 -2.76
CA PRO A 143 16.28 12.86 -1.73
C PRO A 143 14.88 13.50 -1.88
N ARG A 144 14.41 14.14 -0.81
CA ARG A 144 13.13 14.85 -0.79
C ARG A 144 12.99 15.78 -1.98
N GLN A 145 11.87 15.70 -2.69
CA GLN A 145 11.61 16.59 -3.81
C GLN A 145 11.32 18.03 -3.33
N PRO A 146 11.96 19.07 -3.90
CA PRO A 146 11.67 20.46 -3.56
C PRO A 146 10.17 20.78 -3.69
N GLY A 147 9.61 21.43 -2.66
CA GLY A 147 8.18 21.77 -2.58
C GLY A 147 7.26 20.64 -2.09
N TYR A 148 7.81 19.46 -1.77
CA TYR A 148 7.09 18.33 -1.18
C TYR A 148 7.59 18.06 0.24
N THR A 149 6.71 17.57 1.10
CA THR A 149 7.08 16.97 2.38
C THR A 149 7.13 15.45 2.22
N ARG A 150 8.22 14.84 2.70
CA ARG A 150 8.36 13.37 2.71
C ARG A 150 7.30 12.76 3.61
N ALA A 151 6.47 11.89 3.05
CA ALA A 151 5.53 11.05 3.79
C ALA A 151 6.00 9.60 3.79
N PHE A 152 5.54 8.88 4.81
CA PHE A 152 5.76 7.45 5.00
C PHE A 152 4.37 6.81 5.02
N GLN A 153 4.21 5.75 4.25
CA GLN A 153 2.98 4.96 4.19
C GLN A 153 3.35 3.52 3.89
N ASP A 154 3.13 2.68 4.86
CA ASP A 154 3.29 1.24 4.73
C ASP A 154 1.91 0.61 4.57
N SER A 155 1.83 -0.43 3.75
CA SER A 155 0.55 -1.09 3.49
C SER A 155 0.75 -2.55 3.11
N VAL A 156 -0.29 -3.33 3.35
CA VAL A 156 -0.47 -4.68 2.80
C VAL A 156 -1.87 -4.77 2.22
N ALA A 157 -1.98 -5.32 1.02
CA ALA A 157 -3.23 -5.56 0.33
C ALA A 157 -3.38 -7.06 0.05
N PHE A 158 -4.61 -7.53 0.17
CA PHE A 158 -4.99 -8.91 -0.11
C PHE A 158 -6.13 -8.90 -1.12
N TYR A 159 -5.97 -9.70 -2.15
CA TYR A 159 -6.96 -9.85 -3.21
C TYR A 159 -7.43 -11.29 -3.18
N LYS A 160 -8.59 -11.50 -2.59
CA LYS A 160 -9.10 -12.83 -2.25
C LYS A 160 -10.32 -13.19 -3.11
N PRO A 161 -10.38 -14.39 -3.70
CA PRO A 161 -11.59 -14.87 -4.35
C PRO A 161 -12.74 -15.00 -3.35
N ILE A 162 -13.96 -14.64 -3.78
CA ILE A 162 -15.18 -14.95 -3.04
C ILE A 162 -15.62 -16.33 -3.49
N VAL A 163 -15.48 -17.31 -2.59
CA VAL A 163 -15.91 -18.70 -2.82
C VAL A 163 -17.36 -18.85 -2.36
#